data_AF-A0A4Z2AZC9-F1
#
_entry.id   AF-A0A4Z2AZC9-F1
#
_cell.length_a   1.000
_cell.length_b   1.000
_cell.length_c   1.000
_cell.angle_alpha   90.00
_cell.angle_beta   90.00
_cell.angle_gamma   90.00
#
_symmetry.space_group_name_H-M   'P 1'
#
loop_
_entity.id
_entity.type
_entity.pdbx_description
1 polymer ?
#
loop_
_entity_poly.entity_id
_entity_poly.type
_entity_poly.pdbx_seq_one_letter_code
_entity_poly.pdbx_strand_id
1 'polypeptide(L)'
;MTIKEFLVSFLMPEKCYETFFVEFHPHVACFVFVLNKIFGFWILLDALLEQLPQLLKILWRRSAVGLSLTSALLQLYACSCPVLYAAANSFPLYSWGERLLTLVQSVAIVFLIVHYRGKTMKGLWLLSAYTAAMFLLGSYAAAAVVSLLHESRLAAAIASKGFQARMNHINGHTGQLSSASVLLSCAGSLGLTFVTLQERESFFLTAAHILSTCVSCVLLAQICCYRSRKTILKNRNR
;
A
#
# COMPACT_ATOMS: atom_id res chain seq x y z
N MET A 1 3.42 31.91 -9.60
CA MET A 1 3.23 30.65 -10.33
C MET A 1 1.77 30.58 -10.73
N THR A 2 1.47 30.77 -12.00
CA THR A 2 0.08 30.77 -12.50
C THR A 2 -0.45 29.33 -12.62
N ILE A 3 -1.77 29.15 -12.59
CA ILE A 3 -2.41 27.83 -12.77
C ILE A 3 -1.94 27.14 -14.06
N LYS A 4 -1.70 27.93 -15.12
CA LYS A 4 -1.15 27.47 -16.40
C LYS A 4 0.28 26.90 -16.27
N GLU A 5 1.16 27.58 -15.54
CA GLU A 5 2.53 27.09 -15.29
C GLU A 5 2.55 25.81 -14.45
N PHE A 6 1.67 25.70 -13.45
CA PHE A 6 1.54 24.48 -12.66
C PHE A 6 1.02 23.30 -13.51
N LEU A 7 0.00 23.54 -14.33
CA LEU A 7 -0.58 22.53 -15.23
C LEU A 7 0.40 22.08 -16.32
N VAL A 8 1.10 23.02 -16.96
CA VAL A 8 2.02 22.71 -18.05
C VAL A 8 3.33 22.09 -17.54
N SER A 9 3.81 22.53 -16.38
CA SER A 9 5.07 22.01 -15.82
C SER A 9 4.91 20.68 -15.09
N PHE A 10 3.73 20.37 -14.54
CA PHE A 10 3.54 19.23 -13.65
C PHE A 10 2.52 18.20 -14.16
N LEU A 11 1.52 18.61 -14.96
CA LEU A 11 0.41 17.75 -15.35
C LEU A 11 0.37 17.39 -16.85
N MET A 12 0.75 18.30 -17.76
CA MET A 12 0.52 18.10 -19.20
C MET A 12 1.47 18.90 -20.12
N PRO A 13 2.02 18.34 -21.21
CA PRO A 13 2.78 19.11 -22.20
C PRO A 13 1.93 20.20 -22.85
N GLU A 14 2.57 21.31 -23.23
CA GLU A 14 1.93 22.55 -23.71
C GLU A 14 0.96 22.32 -24.88
N LYS A 15 1.30 21.39 -25.79
CA LYS A 15 0.42 20.97 -26.90
C LYS A 15 -0.93 20.40 -26.46
N CYS A 16 -0.97 19.58 -25.41
CA CYS A 16 -2.24 19.03 -24.93
C CYS A 16 -3.04 20.05 -24.11
N TYR A 17 -2.40 21.09 -23.55
CA TYR A 17 -3.10 22.21 -22.91
C TYR A 17 -3.87 23.03 -23.93
N GLU A 18 -3.26 23.32 -25.07
CA GLU A 18 -3.91 24.08 -26.14
C GLU A 18 -5.06 23.28 -26.79
N THR A 19 -4.86 22.02 -27.14
CA THR A 19 -5.93 21.23 -27.80
C THR A 19 -7.14 20.97 -26.88
N PHE A 20 -6.92 20.83 -25.56
CA PHE A 20 -7.99 20.50 -24.61
C PHE A 20 -8.77 21.73 -24.13
N PHE A 21 -8.08 22.85 -23.84
CA PHE A 21 -8.71 24.07 -23.29
C PHE A 21 -9.01 25.15 -24.34
N VAL A 22 -8.32 25.17 -25.48
CA VAL A 22 -8.48 26.21 -26.52
C VAL A 22 -9.33 25.70 -27.69
N GLU A 23 -9.11 24.46 -28.15
CA GLU A 23 -9.78 23.92 -29.35
C GLU A 23 -10.96 22.98 -29.09
N PHE A 24 -11.20 22.59 -27.82
CA PHE A 24 -12.30 21.71 -27.38
C PHE A 24 -12.44 20.39 -28.16
N HIS A 25 -11.36 19.91 -28.79
CA HIS A 25 -11.31 18.62 -29.48
C HIS A 25 -10.52 17.62 -28.61
N PRO A 26 -11.19 16.75 -27.84
CA PRO A 26 -10.49 15.81 -26.96
C PRO A 26 -9.82 14.72 -27.81
N HIS A 27 -8.57 14.95 -28.20
CA HIS A 27 -7.76 13.90 -28.80
C HIS A 27 -7.54 12.81 -27.74
N VAL A 28 -7.96 11.58 -28.05
CA VAL A 28 -7.91 10.41 -27.14
C VAL A 28 -6.51 10.26 -26.50
N ALA A 29 -5.45 10.54 -27.25
CA ALA A 29 -4.07 10.48 -26.77
C ALA A 29 -3.76 11.48 -25.63
N CYS A 30 -4.24 12.72 -25.71
CA CYS A 30 -4.03 13.71 -24.66
C CYS A 30 -4.83 13.39 -23.40
N PHE A 31 -6.06 12.89 -23.55
CA PHE A 31 -6.88 12.45 -22.41
C PHE A 31 -6.22 11.28 -21.66
N VAL A 32 -5.72 10.28 -22.38
CA VAL A 32 -4.99 9.14 -21.81
C VAL A 32 -3.70 9.60 -21.11
N PHE A 33 -2.97 10.56 -21.69
CA PHE A 33 -1.78 11.11 -21.07
C PHE A 33 -2.07 11.78 -19.71
N VAL A 34 -3.09 12.64 -19.66
CA VAL A 34 -3.51 13.32 -18.41
C VAL A 34 -3.96 12.31 -17.36
N LEU A 35 -4.75 11.31 -17.76
CA LEU A 35 -5.18 10.25 -16.86
C LEU A 35 -3.98 9.50 -16.27
N ASN A 36 -2.99 9.10 -17.08
CA ASN A 36 -1.79 8.41 -16.58
C ASN A 36 -1.02 9.25 -15.58
N LYS A 37 -0.93 10.57 -15.81
CA LYS A 37 -0.26 11.48 -14.90
C LYS A 37 -0.99 11.61 -13.57
N ILE A 38 -2.32 11.74 -13.61
CA ILE A 38 -3.18 11.77 -12.42
C ILE A 38 -3.06 10.45 -11.64
N PHE A 39 -3.12 9.30 -12.32
CA PHE A 39 -2.94 8.00 -11.69
C PHE A 39 -1.55 7.83 -11.07
N GLY A 40 -0.50 8.34 -11.72
CA GLY A 40 0.84 8.35 -11.14
C GLY A 40 0.92 9.14 -9.83
N PHE A 41 0.35 10.35 -9.79
CA PHE A 41 0.27 11.15 -8.56
C PHE A 41 -0.61 10.49 -7.49
N TRP A 42 -1.72 9.88 -7.91
CA TRP A 42 -2.61 9.15 -7.00
C TRP A 42 -1.89 7.98 -6.35
N ILE A 43 -1.17 7.15 -7.11
CA ILE A 43 -0.41 6.01 -6.59
C ILE A 43 0.64 6.47 -5.58
N LEU A 44 1.34 7.58 -5.88
CA LEU A 44 2.31 8.15 -4.96
C LEU A 44 1.66 8.61 -3.64
N LEU A 45 0.54 9.34 -3.73
CA LEU A 45 -0.19 9.83 -2.57
C LEU A 45 -0.80 8.68 -1.75
N ASP A 46 -1.36 7.69 -2.43
CA ASP A 46 -1.94 6.49 -1.82
C ASP A 46 -0.87 5.71 -1.04
N ALA A 47 0.32 5.49 -1.62
CA ALA A 47 1.42 4.79 -0.95
C ALA A 47 1.88 5.49 0.35
N LEU A 48 1.82 6.83 0.40
CA LEU A 48 2.16 7.62 1.58
C LEU A 48 1.07 7.55 2.65
N LEU A 49 -0.20 7.54 2.22
CA LEU A 49 -1.36 7.60 3.10
C LEU A 49 -1.92 6.23 3.48
N GLU A 50 -1.62 5.13 2.78
CA GLU A 50 -2.26 3.83 3.01
C GLU A 50 -2.10 3.37 4.48
N GLN A 51 -0.87 3.44 5.00
CA GLN A 51 -0.52 2.92 6.32
C GLN A 51 -0.71 3.96 7.45
N LEU A 52 -0.75 5.24 7.11
CA LEU A 52 -0.76 6.33 8.08
C LEU A 52 -2.04 6.34 8.96
N PRO A 53 -3.27 6.19 8.41
CA PRO A 53 -4.49 6.10 9.22
C PRO A 53 -4.49 4.86 10.12
N GLN A 54 -3.88 3.76 9.70
CA GLN A 54 -3.77 2.55 10.52
C GLN A 54 -2.84 2.80 11.70
N LEU A 55 -1.67 3.38 11.45
CA LEU A 55 -0.69 3.77 12.46
C LEU A 55 -1.32 4.72 13.49
N LEU A 56 -1.94 5.80 13.02
CA LEU A 56 -2.61 6.79 13.87
C LEU A 56 -3.74 6.16 14.69
N LYS A 57 -4.53 5.26 14.09
CA LYS A 57 -5.61 4.57 14.80
C LYS A 57 -5.08 3.68 15.92
N ILE A 58 -3.98 2.94 15.71
CA ILE A 58 -3.35 2.11 16.73
C ILE A 58 -2.84 2.98 17.88
N LEU A 59 -2.13 4.07 17.58
CA LEU A 59 -1.59 5.01 18.56
C LEU A 59 -2.70 5.66 19.40
N TRP A 60 -3.76 6.13 18.75
CA TRP A 60 -4.88 6.77 19.43
C TRP A 60 -5.65 5.79 20.31
N ARG A 61 -5.90 4.57 19.80
CA ARG A 61 -6.64 3.55 20.55
C ARG A 61 -5.78 2.82 21.58
N ARG A 62 -4.46 3.00 21.54
CA ARG A 62 -3.47 2.31 22.37
C ARG A 62 -3.68 0.80 22.42
N SER A 63 -4.04 0.21 21.28
CA SER A 63 -4.45 -1.19 21.19
C SER A 63 -4.23 -1.74 19.80
N ALA A 64 -3.84 -3.02 19.73
CA ALA A 64 -3.65 -3.76 18.48
C ALA A 64 -4.65 -4.93 18.33
N VAL A 65 -5.78 -4.88 19.04
CA VAL A 65 -6.80 -5.94 18.98
C VAL A 65 -7.35 -6.11 17.55
N GLY A 66 -7.45 -7.34 17.08
CA GLY A 66 -7.93 -7.69 15.74
C GLY A 66 -6.88 -7.62 14.63
N LEU A 67 -5.69 -7.06 14.89
CA LEU A 67 -4.61 -7.01 13.90
C LEU A 67 -3.79 -8.30 13.89
N SER A 68 -3.52 -8.81 12.69
CA SER A 68 -2.70 -10.00 12.49
C SER A 68 -1.22 -9.62 12.40
N LEU A 69 -0.39 -10.17 13.30
CA LEU A 69 1.06 -9.96 13.28
C LEU A 69 1.67 -10.57 12.01
N THR A 70 1.16 -11.73 11.56
CA THR A 70 1.61 -12.38 10.32
C THR A 70 1.33 -11.52 9.09
N SER A 71 0.15 -10.88 9.03
CA SER A 71 -0.15 -9.90 7.98
C SER A 71 0.82 -8.72 8.03
N ALA A 72 1.03 -8.13 9.22
CA ALA A 72 1.93 -6.99 9.37
C ALA A 72 3.39 -7.32 8.98
N LEU A 73 3.88 -8.53 9.29
CA LEU A 73 5.22 -8.99 8.89
C LEU A 73 5.33 -9.23 7.37
N LEU A 74 4.31 -9.81 6.74
CA LEU A 74 4.27 -9.96 5.28
C LEU A 74 4.19 -8.61 4.57
N GLN A 75 3.47 -7.65 5.16
CA GLN A 75 3.43 -6.28 4.65
C GLN A 75 4.80 -5.60 4.78
N LEU A 76 5.46 -5.76 5.93
CA LEU A 76 6.81 -5.25 6.16
C LEU A 76 7.79 -5.81 5.11
N TYR A 77 7.72 -7.11 4.83
CA TYR A 77 8.47 -7.72 3.75
C TYR A 77 8.17 -7.11 2.37
N ALA A 78 6.88 -7.01 2.01
CA ALA A 78 6.47 -6.46 0.72
C ALA A 78 6.94 -5.00 0.51
N CYS A 79 6.96 -4.19 1.57
CA CYS A 79 7.48 -2.81 1.53
C CYS A 79 9.02 -2.75 1.53
N SER A 80 9.70 -3.76 2.06
CA SER A 80 11.17 -3.78 2.13
C SER A 80 11.81 -4.19 0.81
N CYS A 81 11.21 -5.11 0.04
CA CYS A 81 11.81 -5.59 -1.22
C CYS A 81 12.09 -4.46 -2.25
N PRO A 82 11.19 -3.49 -2.49
CA PRO A 82 11.47 -2.38 -3.40
C PRO A 82 12.60 -1.46 -2.93
N VAL A 83 12.72 -1.23 -1.61
CA VAL A 83 13.80 -0.44 -1.00
C VAL A 83 15.13 -1.17 -1.15
N LEU A 84 15.14 -2.47 -0.85
CA LEU A 84 16.31 -3.33 -1.02
C LEU A 84 16.81 -3.33 -2.46
N TYR A 85 15.90 -3.51 -3.42
CA TYR A 85 16.20 -3.50 -4.84
C TYR A 85 16.78 -2.16 -5.30
N ALA A 86 16.19 -1.04 -4.86
CA ALA A 86 16.68 0.28 -5.25
C ALA A 86 18.05 0.62 -4.65
N ALA A 87 18.28 0.24 -3.39
CA ALA A 87 19.56 0.41 -2.73
C ALA A 87 20.66 -0.45 -3.37
N ALA A 88 20.38 -1.72 -3.68
CA ALA A 88 21.34 -2.62 -4.31
C ALA A 88 21.76 -2.17 -5.72
N ASN A 89 20.83 -1.56 -6.47
CA ASN A 89 21.11 -0.99 -7.79
C ASN A 89 21.64 0.46 -7.74
N SER A 90 21.94 0.99 -6.55
CA SER A 90 22.47 2.35 -6.36
C SER A 90 21.62 3.46 -6.98
N PHE A 91 20.28 3.29 -6.99
CA PHE A 91 19.38 4.34 -7.47
C PHE A 91 19.37 5.55 -6.51
N PRO A 92 19.28 6.78 -7.04
CA PRO A 92 19.29 7.97 -6.21
C PRO A 92 18.06 8.03 -5.29
N LEU A 93 18.23 8.50 -4.05
CA LEU A 93 17.19 8.48 -3.01
C LEU A 93 15.86 9.14 -3.41
N TYR A 94 15.89 10.14 -4.28
CA TYR A 94 14.67 10.83 -4.72
C TYR A 94 13.73 9.94 -5.55
N SER A 95 14.22 8.85 -6.15
CA SER A 95 13.40 8.00 -7.02
C SER A 95 12.64 6.90 -6.29
N TRP A 96 12.98 6.63 -5.03
CA TRP A 96 12.36 5.59 -4.21
C TRP A 96 12.12 6.02 -2.75
N GLY A 97 12.32 7.31 -2.44
CA GLY A 97 12.17 7.86 -1.10
C GLY A 97 10.76 7.69 -0.55
N GLU A 98 9.73 7.69 -1.39
CA GLU A 98 8.36 7.37 -1.00
C GLU A 98 8.23 5.96 -0.42
N ARG A 99 8.97 4.99 -0.98
CA ARG A 99 8.97 3.58 -0.54
C ARG A 99 9.62 3.44 0.82
N LEU A 100 10.67 4.24 1.07
CA LEU A 100 11.33 4.30 2.37
C LEU A 100 10.36 4.83 3.44
N LEU A 101 9.56 5.85 3.12
CA LEU A 101 8.55 6.37 4.05
C LEU A 101 7.48 5.31 4.39
N THR A 102 6.97 4.59 3.39
CA THR A 102 6.03 3.49 3.62
C THR A 102 6.67 2.36 4.43
N LEU A 103 7.94 2.04 4.20
CA LEU A 103 8.67 1.05 4.98
C LEU A 103 8.74 1.44 6.47
N VAL A 104 9.08 2.70 6.77
CA VAL A 104 9.13 3.20 8.15
C VAL A 104 7.76 3.10 8.84
N GLN A 105 6.67 3.43 8.13
CA GLN A 105 5.32 3.26 8.65
C GLN A 105 5.00 1.79 8.97
N SER A 106 5.42 0.87 8.10
CA SER A 106 5.20 -0.57 8.29
C SER A 106 5.98 -1.12 9.49
N VAL A 107 7.24 -0.71 9.66
CA VAL A 107 8.06 -1.03 10.84
C VAL A 107 7.38 -0.54 12.12
N ALA A 108 6.87 0.70 12.12
CA ALA A 108 6.17 1.26 13.27
C ALA A 108 4.90 0.47 13.60
N ILE A 109 4.12 0.05 12.60
CA ILE A 109 2.92 -0.78 12.81
C ILE A 109 3.30 -2.13 13.43
N VAL A 110 4.32 -2.82 12.91
CA VAL A 110 4.79 -4.10 13.48
C VAL A 110 5.24 -3.92 14.93
N PHE A 111 6.03 -2.88 15.21
CA PHE A 111 6.46 -2.55 16.57
C PHE A 111 5.27 -2.35 17.51
N LEU A 112 4.31 -1.51 17.12
CA LEU A 112 3.14 -1.21 17.94
C LEU A 112 2.26 -2.43 18.18
N ILE A 113 2.11 -3.32 17.19
CA ILE A 113 1.38 -4.57 17.36
C ILE A 113 2.02 -5.43 18.46
N VAL A 114 3.34 -5.57 18.45
CA VAL A 114 4.04 -6.38 19.46
C VAL A 114 4.09 -5.68 20.82
N HIS A 115 4.28 -4.36 20.84
CA HIS A 115 4.26 -3.52 22.03
C HIS A 115 2.93 -3.62 22.78
N TYR A 116 1.80 -3.39 22.09
CA TYR A 116 0.46 -3.48 22.70
C TYR A 116 0.01 -4.92 23.02
N ARG A 117 0.77 -5.94 22.60
CA ARG A 117 0.61 -7.33 23.06
C ARG A 117 1.43 -7.64 24.32
N GLY A 118 2.08 -6.64 24.92
CA GLY A 118 2.88 -6.78 26.15
C GLY A 118 4.26 -7.40 25.95
N LYS A 119 4.76 -7.49 24.71
CA LYS A 119 6.03 -8.17 24.37
C LYS A 119 7.06 -7.22 23.74
N THR A 120 7.18 -6.00 24.24
CA THR A 120 8.02 -4.92 23.66
C THR A 120 9.45 -5.36 23.33
N MET A 121 10.14 -6.02 24.28
CA MET A 121 11.52 -6.48 24.06
C MET A 121 11.62 -7.47 22.91
N LYS A 122 10.66 -8.40 22.77
CA LYS A 122 10.61 -9.34 21.65
C LYS A 122 10.37 -8.60 20.33
N GLY A 123 9.57 -7.54 20.34
CA GLY A 123 9.35 -6.68 19.18
C GLY A 123 10.62 -5.97 18.73
N LEU A 124 11.40 -5.45 19.67
CA LEU A 124 12.67 -4.79 19.37
C LEU A 124 13.71 -5.78 18.82
N TRP A 125 13.83 -6.96 19.42
CA TRP A 125 14.70 -8.04 18.92
C TRP A 125 14.27 -8.52 17.53
N LEU A 126 12.97 -8.69 17.29
CA LEU A 126 12.45 -9.08 15.99
C LEU A 126 12.79 -8.04 14.91
N LEU A 127 12.56 -6.76 15.19
CA LEU A 127 12.82 -5.69 14.23
C LEU A 127 14.31 -5.46 13.99
N SER A 128 15.13 -5.49 15.03
CA SER A 128 16.59 -5.38 14.89
C SER A 128 17.17 -6.54 14.08
N ALA A 129 16.75 -7.78 14.37
CA ALA A 129 17.15 -8.95 13.59
C ALA A 129 16.68 -8.85 12.13
N TYR A 130 15.44 -8.38 11.91
CA TYR A 130 14.90 -8.17 10.57
C TYR A 130 15.70 -7.12 9.79
N THR A 131 15.96 -5.96 10.38
CA THR A 131 16.75 -4.88 9.73
C THR A 131 18.17 -5.35 9.43
N ALA A 132 18.82 -6.06 10.36
CA ALA A 132 20.14 -6.63 10.12
C ALA A 132 20.13 -7.63 8.96
N ALA A 133 19.13 -8.53 8.91
CA ALA A 133 18.98 -9.49 7.83
C ALA A 133 18.78 -8.80 6.48
N MET A 134 17.90 -7.79 6.41
CA MET A 134 17.67 -7.02 5.17
C MET A 134 18.93 -6.25 4.73
N PHE A 135 19.69 -5.69 5.67
CA PHE A 135 20.94 -4.99 5.37
C PHE A 135 22.01 -5.94 4.81
N LEU A 136 22.19 -7.12 5.43
CA LEU A 136 23.10 -8.15 4.94
C LEU A 136 22.69 -8.64 3.55
N LEU A 137 21.39 -8.85 3.33
CA LEU A 137 20.85 -9.27 2.05
C LEU A 137 21.10 -8.22 0.97
N GLY A 138 20.99 -6.92 1.29
CA GLY A 138 21.25 -5.84 0.34
C GLY A 138 22.73 -5.66 0.02
N SER A 139 23.60 -5.95 0.98
CA SER A 139 25.05 -5.75 0.85
C SER A 139 25.76 -6.91 0.16
N TYR A 140 25.29 -8.16 0.38
CA TYR A 140 26.02 -9.36 -0.02
C TYR A 140 25.26 -10.29 -0.97
N ALA A 141 23.95 -10.11 -1.17
CA ALA A 141 23.21 -11.01 -2.05
C ALA A 141 23.52 -10.72 -3.53
N ALA A 142 23.53 -11.78 -4.34
CA ALA A 142 23.61 -11.64 -5.79
C ALA A 142 22.39 -10.86 -6.33
N ALA A 143 22.60 -10.08 -7.39
CA ALA A 143 21.54 -9.31 -8.04
C ALA A 143 20.31 -10.16 -8.39
N ALA A 144 20.51 -11.41 -8.80
CA ALA A 144 19.44 -12.37 -9.08
C ALA A 144 18.51 -12.62 -7.87
N VAL A 145 19.08 -12.71 -6.66
CA VAL A 145 18.31 -12.90 -5.42
C VAL A 145 17.51 -11.64 -5.10
N VAL A 146 18.12 -10.46 -5.24
CA VAL A 146 17.44 -9.18 -4.98
C VAL A 146 16.28 -8.95 -5.97
N SER A 147 16.48 -9.28 -7.24
CA SER A 147 15.41 -9.24 -8.25
C SER A 147 14.28 -10.23 -7.93
N LEU A 148 14.60 -11.46 -7.53
CA LEU A 148 13.60 -12.46 -7.15
C LEU A 148 12.76 -11.99 -5.94
N LEU A 149 13.42 -11.40 -4.94
CA LEU A 149 12.74 -10.80 -3.79
C LEU A 149 11.81 -9.66 -4.22
N HIS A 150 12.27 -8.83 -5.15
CA HIS A 150 11.45 -7.77 -5.73
C HIS A 150 10.19 -8.33 -6.40
N GLU A 151 10.30 -9.38 -7.22
CA GLU A 151 9.14 -10.01 -7.88
C GLU A 151 8.16 -10.65 -6.88
N SER A 152 8.69 -11.27 -5.82
CA SER A 152 7.86 -11.90 -4.78
C SER A 152 7.05 -10.90 -3.93
N ARG A 153 7.32 -9.60 -4.02
CA ARG A 153 6.68 -8.55 -3.20
C ARG A 153 5.15 -8.59 -3.31
N LEU A 154 4.64 -8.83 -4.52
CA LEU A 154 3.21 -8.80 -4.79
C LEU A 154 2.51 -9.99 -4.15
N ALA A 155 3.12 -11.18 -4.24
CA ALA A 155 2.62 -12.38 -3.57
C ALA A 155 2.55 -12.18 -2.05
N ALA A 156 3.58 -11.58 -1.46
CA ALA A 156 3.58 -11.26 -0.03
C ALA A 156 2.51 -10.23 0.37
N ALA A 157 2.30 -9.20 -0.46
CA ALA A 157 1.24 -8.21 -0.22
C ALA A 157 -0.17 -8.83 -0.28
N ILE A 158 -0.42 -9.72 -1.25
CA ILE A 158 -1.69 -10.47 -1.34
C ILE A 158 -1.87 -11.37 -0.12
N ALA A 159 -0.82 -12.13 0.24
CA ALA A 159 -0.84 -13.01 1.41
C ALA A 159 -1.11 -12.22 2.70
N SER A 160 -0.47 -11.05 2.87
CA SER A 160 -0.71 -10.15 4.00
C SER A 160 -2.21 -9.84 4.15
N LYS A 161 -2.85 -9.36 3.08
CA LYS A 161 -4.28 -9.04 3.09
C LYS A 161 -5.14 -10.27 3.37
N GLY A 162 -4.77 -11.42 2.81
CA GLY A 162 -5.45 -12.71 3.05
C GLY A 162 -5.41 -13.13 4.51
N PHE A 163 -4.24 -13.04 5.16
CA PHE A 163 -4.10 -13.35 6.59
C PHE A 163 -4.91 -12.40 7.47
N GLN A 164 -4.96 -11.11 7.13
CA GLN A 164 -5.81 -10.16 7.86
C GLN A 164 -7.30 -10.45 7.66
N ALA A 165 -7.72 -10.80 6.45
CA ALA A 165 -9.12 -11.15 6.15
C ALA A 165 -9.55 -12.41 6.90
N ARG A 166 -8.68 -13.43 6.94
CA ARG A 166 -8.89 -14.64 7.73
C ARG A 166 -8.99 -14.33 9.22
N MET A 167 -8.10 -13.49 9.74
CA MET A 167 -8.11 -13.08 11.15
C MET A 167 -9.40 -12.33 11.52
N ASN A 168 -9.87 -11.43 10.66
CA ASN A 168 -11.14 -10.73 10.85
C ASN A 168 -12.32 -11.70 10.90
N HIS A 169 -12.32 -12.70 10.01
CA HIS A 169 -13.37 -13.71 9.95
C HIS A 169 -13.41 -14.57 11.23
N ILE A 170 -12.24 -15.05 11.67
CA ILE A 170 -12.12 -15.87 12.89
C ILE A 170 -12.54 -15.07 14.13
N ASN A 171 -12.14 -13.81 14.23
CA ASN A 171 -12.51 -12.96 15.37
C ASN A 171 -13.97 -12.49 15.33
N GLY A 172 -14.65 -12.59 14.18
CA GLY A 172 -15.98 -12.04 13.98
C GLY A 172 -16.06 -10.51 14.08
N HIS A 173 -14.92 -9.83 14.11
CA HIS A 173 -14.79 -8.38 14.19
C HIS A 173 -13.46 -7.91 13.57
N THR A 174 -13.39 -6.66 13.13
CA THR A 174 -12.17 -6.05 12.57
C THR A 174 -11.28 -5.37 13.61
N GLY A 175 -11.73 -5.24 14.85
CA GLY A 175 -10.94 -4.66 15.95
C GLY A 175 -10.45 -3.25 15.64
N GLN A 176 -9.13 -3.06 15.62
CA GLN A 176 -8.47 -1.79 15.34
C GLN A 176 -8.03 -1.60 13.89
N LEU A 177 -8.49 -2.46 12.96
CA LEU A 177 -8.26 -2.26 11.53
C LEU A 177 -8.96 -0.97 11.05
N SER A 178 -8.22 -0.10 10.38
CA SER A 178 -8.64 1.23 9.94
C SER A 178 -9.41 1.13 8.63
N SER A 179 -10.65 1.63 8.63
CA SER A 179 -11.47 1.68 7.42
C SER A 179 -10.85 2.58 6.35
N ALA A 180 -10.23 3.70 6.75
CA ALA A 180 -9.56 4.61 5.82
C ALA A 180 -8.37 3.93 5.14
N SER A 181 -7.52 3.22 5.90
CA SER A 181 -6.39 2.49 5.33
C SER A 181 -6.80 1.37 4.37
N VAL A 182 -7.86 0.63 4.70
CA VAL A 182 -8.34 -0.44 3.82
C VAL A 182 -9.00 0.13 2.55
N LEU A 183 -9.65 1.30 2.63
CA LEU A 183 -10.18 2.00 1.46
C LEU A 183 -9.06 2.46 0.53
N LEU A 184 -8.01 3.08 1.08
CA LEU A 184 -6.81 3.47 0.34
C LEU A 184 -6.15 2.25 -0.29
N SER A 185 -5.90 1.19 0.49
CA SER A 185 -5.35 -0.07 -0.03
C SER A 185 -6.15 -0.68 -1.18
N CYS A 186 -7.49 -0.54 -1.15
CA CYS A 186 -8.35 -0.95 -2.25
C CYS A 186 -8.18 -0.04 -3.47
N ALA A 187 -8.23 1.27 -3.28
CA ALA A 187 -8.06 2.26 -4.34
C ALA A 187 -6.68 2.15 -5.01
N GLY A 188 -5.60 1.98 -4.25
CA GLY A 188 -4.26 1.73 -4.77
C GLY A 188 -4.17 0.43 -5.57
N SER A 189 -4.79 -0.66 -5.09
CA SER A 189 -4.78 -1.95 -5.81
C SER A 189 -5.57 -1.88 -7.12
N LEU A 190 -6.71 -1.17 -7.11
CA LEU A 190 -7.50 -0.86 -8.30
C LEU A 190 -6.70 -0.03 -9.30
N GLY A 191 -6.05 1.04 -8.82
CA GLY A 191 -5.20 1.90 -9.64
C GLY A 191 -4.07 1.12 -10.30
N LEU A 192 -3.38 0.26 -9.55
CA LEU A 192 -2.32 -0.60 -10.09
C LEU A 192 -2.88 -1.58 -11.12
N THR A 193 -4.05 -2.16 -10.89
CA THR A 193 -4.69 -3.06 -11.88
C THR A 193 -4.97 -2.32 -13.19
N PHE A 194 -5.47 -1.08 -13.11
CA PHE A 194 -5.73 -0.26 -14.29
C PHE A 194 -4.45 0.07 -15.06
N VAL A 195 -3.40 0.53 -14.38
CA VAL A 195 -2.09 0.81 -15.00
C VAL A 195 -1.51 -0.44 -15.66
N THR A 196 -1.54 -1.59 -14.97
CA THR A 196 -1.02 -2.86 -15.50
C THR A 196 -1.75 -3.30 -16.77
N LEU A 197 -3.09 -3.12 -16.80
CA LEU A 197 -3.90 -3.40 -17.99
C LEU A 197 -3.57 -2.47 -19.15
N GLN A 198 -3.30 -1.20 -18.86
CA GLN A 198 -2.98 -0.20 -19.86
C GLN A 198 -1.59 -0.39 -20.46
N GLU A 199 -0.60 -0.74 -19.63
CA GLU A 199 0.77 -1.01 -20.05
C GLU A 199 0.90 -2.34 -20.83
N ARG A 200 -0.18 -3.14 -20.91
CA ARG A 200 -0.20 -4.49 -21.52
C ARG A 200 0.93 -5.38 -20.99
N GLU A 201 1.08 -5.34 -19.68
CA GLU A 201 1.99 -6.23 -18.96
C GLU A 201 1.53 -7.70 -19.06
N SER A 202 2.38 -8.60 -18.56
CA SER A 202 2.10 -10.04 -18.61
C SER A 202 0.75 -10.41 -17.97
N PHE A 203 0.11 -11.48 -18.49
CA PHE A 203 -1.15 -12.01 -17.95
C PHE A 203 -1.04 -12.37 -16.47
N PHE A 204 0.10 -12.94 -16.05
CA PHE A 204 0.36 -13.31 -14.66
C PHE A 204 0.38 -12.10 -13.72
N LEU A 205 1.06 -11.02 -14.11
CA LEU A 205 1.12 -9.79 -13.31
C LEU A 205 -0.27 -9.16 -13.18
N THR A 206 -1.00 -9.10 -14.29
CA THR A 206 -2.38 -8.60 -14.32
C THR A 206 -3.30 -9.40 -13.39
N ALA A 207 -3.26 -10.74 -13.48
CA ALA A 207 -4.05 -11.62 -12.63
C ALA A 207 -3.72 -11.45 -11.14
N ALA A 208 -2.45 -11.28 -10.79
CA ALA A 208 -2.02 -11.03 -9.42
C ALA A 208 -2.54 -9.68 -8.88
N HIS A 209 -2.53 -8.62 -9.68
CA HIS A 209 -3.12 -7.33 -9.30
C HIS A 209 -4.63 -7.40 -9.12
N ILE A 210 -5.34 -8.10 -10.00
CA ILE A 210 -6.79 -8.36 -9.85
C ILE A 210 -7.05 -9.11 -8.54
N LEU A 211 -6.27 -10.16 -8.24
CA LEU A 211 -6.41 -10.89 -6.99
C LEU A 211 -6.18 -10.00 -5.77
N SER A 212 -5.14 -9.16 -5.79
CA SER A 212 -4.87 -8.18 -4.72
C SER A 212 -6.05 -7.23 -4.50
N THR A 213 -6.67 -6.76 -5.58
CA THR A 213 -7.89 -5.93 -5.55
C THR A 213 -9.07 -6.68 -4.95
N CYS A 214 -9.32 -7.93 -5.38
CA CYS A 214 -10.39 -8.75 -4.82
C CYS A 214 -10.25 -8.95 -3.31
N VAL A 215 -9.04 -9.24 -2.81
CA VAL A 215 -8.81 -9.41 -1.36
C VAL A 215 -9.00 -8.08 -0.62
N SER A 216 -8.58 -6.95 -1.18
CA SER A 216 -8.88 -5.61 -0.61
C SER A 216 -10.39 -5.34 -0.52
N CYS A 217 -11.15 -5.70 -1.55
CA CYS A 217 -12.62 -5.59 -1.53
C CYS A 217 -13.25 -6.47 -0.45
N VAL A 218 -12.74 -7.69 -0.25
CA VAL A 218 -13.20 -8.57 0.84
C VAL A 218 -12.95 -7.93 2.21
N LEU A 219 -11.77 -7.34 2.44
CA LEU A 219 -11.48 -6.62 3.68
C LEU A 219 -12.42 -5.44 3.91
N LEU A 220 -12.73 -4.66 2.86
CA LEU A 220 -13.72 -3.59 2.93
C LEU A 220 -15.11 -4.11 3.28
N ALA A 221 -15.57 -5.17 2.62
CA ALA A 221 -16.85 -5.80 2.89
C ALA A 221 -16.94 -6.25 4.35
N GLN A 222 -15.89 -6.89 4.88
CA GLN A 222 -15.82 -7.30 6.29
C GLN A 222 -15.95 -6.11 7.25
N ILE A 223 -15.28 -4.99 6.96
CA ILE A 223 -15.39 -3.76 7.77
C ILE A 223 -16.83 -3.24 7.77
N CYS A 224 -17.46 -3.15 6.60
CA CYS A 224 -18.83 -2.68 6.45
C CYS A 224 -19.82 -3.60 7.19
N CYS A 225 -19.76 -4.91 6.94
CA CYS A 225 -20.66 -5.90 7.55
C CYS A 225 -20.55 -5.91 9.09
N TYR A 226 -19.34 -5.96 9.65
CA TYR A 226 -19.17 -6.00 11.11
C TYR A 226 -19.51 -4.67 11.78
N ARG A 227 -19.35 -3.53 11.09
CA ARG A 227 -19.81 -2.22 11.59
C ARG A 227 -21.34 -2.16 11.65
N SER A 228 -22.03 -2.64 10.62
CA SER A 228 -23.50 -2.70 10.59
C SER A 228 -24.04 -3.60 11.69
N ARG A 229 -23.48 -4.80 11.87
CA ARG A 229 -23.89 -5.74 12.93
C ARG A 229 -23.74 -5.15 14.32
N LYS A 230 -22.62 -4.46 14.60
CA LYS A 230 -22.40 -3.77 15.88
C LYS A 230 -23.43 -2.67 16.14
N THR A 231 -23.85 -1.95 15.11
CA THR A 231 -24.86 -0.88 15.21
C THR A 231 -26.24 -1.44 15.51
N ILE A 232 -26.62 -2.53 14.84
CA ILE A 232 -27.90 -3.23 15.07
C ILE A 232 -27.99 -3.75 16.52
N LEU A 233 -26.93 -4.41 17.00
CA LEU A 233 -26.89 -4.91 18.39
C LEU A 233 -26.98 -3.78 19.42
N LYS A 234 -26.35 -2.64 19.16
CA LYS A 234 -26.45 -1.46 20.04
C LYS A 234 -27.87 -0.89 20.09
N ASN A 235 -28.57 -0.86 18.96
CA ASN A 235 -29.94 -0.35 18.89
C ASN A 235 -30.96 -1.31 19.49
N ARG A 236 -30.71 -2.63 19.47
CA ARG A 236 -31.58 -3.64 20.11
C ARG A 236 -31.50 -3.63 21.64
N ASN A 237 -30.36 -3.21 22.19
CA ASN A 237 -30.10 -3.20 23.63
C ASN A 237 -30.40 -1.83 24.30
N ARG A 238 -31.05 -0.91 23.58
CA ARG A 238 -31.40 0.43 24.05
C ARG A 238 -32.92 0.57 24.03
#